data_AF-A0A356IG51-F1
#
_entry.id   AF-A0A356IG51-F1
#
_cell.length_a   1.000
_cell.length_b   1.000
_cell.length_c   1.000
_cell.angle_alpha   90.00
_cell.angle_beta   90.00
_cell.angle_gamma   90.00
#
_symmetry.space_group_name_H-M   'P 1'
#
loop_
_entity.id
_entity.type
_entity.pdbx_description
1 polymer ?
#
loop_
_entity_poly.entity_id
_entity_poly.type
_entity_poly.pdbx_seq_one_letter_code
_entity_poly.pdbx_strand_id
1 'polypeptide(L)'
;PDRFAATMQIGIGAIKGTYKGTVQIADKQEPAQYTLAVEGSAAPGFVRGKALMKLQVEDDNVTRLVIDADVQVGGLIASVGQRFVSGIAKQLMRELLVNIEQSLKPETTA
;
A
#
# COMPACT_ATOMS: atom_id res chain seq x y z
N PRO A 1 16.19 -10.50 0.06
CA PRO A 1 14.90 -11.20 0.25
C PRO A 1 13.77 -10.20 0.03
N ASP A 2 12.74 -10.58 -0.72
CA ASP A 2 11.66 -9.66 -1.11
C ASP A 2 10.39 -9.80 -0.25
N ARG A 3 10.52 -10.39 0.95
CA ARG A 3 9.43 -10.56 1.91
C ARG A 3 9.82 -9.94 3.25
N PHE A 4 8.89 -9.17 3.80
CA PHE A 4 9.07 -8.37 5.00
C PHE A 4 7.93 -8.63 5.97
N ALA A 5 8.24 -8.72 7.26
CA ALA A 5 7.22 -8.67 8.31
C ALA A 5 6.78 -7.21 8.49
N ALA A 6 5.47 -6.98 8.61
CA ALA A 6 4.90 -5.65 8.78
C ALA A 6 4.00 -5.61 10.01
N THR A 7 4.10 -4.52 10.76
CA THR A 7 3.14 -4.15 11.80
C THR A 7 2.54 -2.80 11.42
N MET A 8 1.23 -2.76 11.19
CA MET A 8 0.50 -1.57 10.75
C MET A 8 -0.44 -1.11 11.87
N GLN A 9 -0.32 0.15 12.27
CA GLN A 9 -1.22 0.75 13.25
C GLN A 9 -2.19 1.68 12.52
N ILE A 10 -3.48 1.31 12.49
CA ILE A 10 -4.52 2.10 11.85
C ILE A 10 -5.27 2.87 12.93
N GLY A 11 -5.32 4.19 12.82
CA GLY A 11 -6.00 5.09 13.77
C GLY A 11 -7.43 5.49 13.38
N ILE A 12 -7.95 4.98 12.27
CA ILE A 12 -9.12 5.57 11.59
C ILE A 12 -10.42 4.85 11.97
N GLY A 13 -11.29 5.56 12.70
CA GLY A 13 -12.70 5.19 12.90
C GLY A 13 -12.93 3.75 13.35
N ALA A 14 -13.91 3.09 12.71
CA ALA A 14 -14.38 1.75 13.05
C ALA A 14 -13.36 0.61 12.79
N ILE A 15 -12.22 0.90 12.14
CA ILE A 15 -11.20 -0.10 11.80
C ILE A 15 -9.88 0.13 12.57
N LYS A 16 -9.92 0.99 13.59
CA LYS A 16 -8.77 1.29 14.42
C LYS A 16 -8.20 0.01 15.05
N GLY A 17 -6.89 -0.18 14.98
CA GLY A 17 -6.23 -1.34 15.54
C GLY A 17 -4.79 -1.52 15.05
N THR A 18 -4.12 -2.53 15.62
CA THR A 18 -2.79 -2.95 15.20
C THR A 18 -2.90 -4.26 14.44
N TYR A 19 -2.41 -4.25 13.20
CA TYR A 19 -2.45 -5.36 12.26
C TYR A 19 -1.04 -5.91 12.10
N LYS A 20 -0.90 -7.22 12.20
CA LYS A 20 0.35 -7.93 11.90
C LYS A 20 0.23 -8.63 10.56
N GLY A 21 1.28 -8.60 9.78
CA GLY A 21 1.21 -8.99 8.39
C GLY A 21 2.55 -9.21 7.72
N THR A 22 2.47 -9.47 6.42
CA THR A 22 3.64 -9.53 5.55
C THR A 22 3.45 -8.68 4.31
N VAL A 23 4.56 -8.15 3.82
CA VAL A 23 4.65 -7.45 2.53
C VAL A 23 5.63 -8.25 1.68
N GLN A 24 5.27 -8.49 0.43
CA GLN A 24 6.10 -9.21 -0.52
C GLN A 24 6.18 -8.45 -1.85
N ILE A 25 7.39 -8.32 -2.39
CA ILE A 25 7.63 -7.87 -3.75
C ILE A 25 7.81 -9.11 -4.63
N ALA A 26 7.10 -9.18 -5.74
CA ALA A 26 7.08 -10.30 -6.67
C ALA A 26 7.05 -9.81 -8.12
N ASP A 27 7.23 -10.73 -9.07
CA ASP A 27 7.05 -10.49 -10.52
C ASP A 27 7.80 -9.26 -11.06
N LYS A 28 9.02 -9.03 -10.55
CA LYS A 28 9.84 -7.87 -10.91
C LYS A 28 10.25 -7.91 -12.39
N GLN A 29 10.02 -6.81 -13.08
CA GLN A 29 10.55 -6.51 -14.41
C GLN A 29 11.19 -5.14 -14.34
N GLU A 30 12.43 -5.10 -13.88
CA GLU A 30 13.14 -3.85 -13.60
C GLU A 30 13.49 -3.09 -14.89
N PRO A 31 13.41 -1.74 -14.90
CA PRO A 31 12.90 -0.85 -13.84
C PRO A 31 11.39 -0.59 -13.93
N ALA A 32 10.68 -1.26 -14.84
CA ALA A 32 9.36 -0.86 -15.30
C ALA A 32 8.20 -1.28 -14.38
N GLN A 33 8.25 -2.46 -13.76
CA GLN A 33 7.11 -2.92 -12.95
C GLN A 33 7.45 -4.01 -11.93
N TYR A 34 6.56 -4.14 -10.95
CA TYR A 34 6.54 -5.25 -9.98
C TYR A 34 5.15 -5.43 -9.36
N THR A 35 4.90 -6.59 -8.76
CA THR A 35 3.72 -6.86 -7.94
C THR A 35 4.04 -6.69 -6.47
N LEU A 36 3.25 -5.90 -5.75
CA LEU A 36 3.29 -5.78 -4.29
C LEU A 36 2.13 -6.59 -3.69
N ALA A 37 2.44 -7.65 -2.95
CA ALA A 37 1.45 -8.41 -2.20
C ALA A 37 1.51 -8.05 -0.71
N VAL A 38 0.36 -7.76 -0.11
CA VAL A 38 0.23 -7.39 1.29
C VAL A 38 -0.82 -8.27 1.94
N GLU A 39 -0.50 -8.81 3.10
CA GLU A 39 -1.47 -9.47 3.96
C GLU A 39 -1.35 -8.92 5.37
N GLY A 40 -2.47 -8.75 6.05
CA GLY A 40 -2.52 -8.25 7.42
C GLY A 40 -3.74 -8.78 8.15
N SER A 41 -3.57 -9.07 9.43
CA SER A 41 -4.66 -9.55 10.28
C SER A 41 -4.60 -8.90 11.66
N ALA A 42 -5.77 -8.70 12.24
CA ALA A 42 -5.98 -8.28 13.61
C ALA A 42 -7.24 -8.98 14.16
N ALA A 43 -7.49 -8.86 15.46
CA ALA A 43 -8.70 -9.40 16.07
C ALA A 43 -10.02 -9.06 15.32
N PRO A 44 -10.25 -7.82 14.83
CA PRO A 44 -11.50 -7.49 14.13
C PRO A 44 -11.59 -8.02 12.67
N GLY A 45 -10.50 -8.53 12.08
CA GLY A 45 -10.55 -9.02 10.70
C GLY A 45 -9.21 -9.09 9.99
N PHE A 46 -9.26 -9.22 8.66
CA PHE A 46 -8.07 -9.33 7.82
C PHE A 46 -8.19 -8.51 6.53
N VAL A 47 -7.02 -8.22 5.96
CA VAL A 47 -6.84 -7.57 4.66
C VAL A 47 -5.83 -8.40 3.86
N ARG A 48 -6.14 -8.68 2.60
CA ARG A 48 -5.20 -9.21 1.61
C ARG A 48 -5.28 -8.37 0.36
N GLY A 49 -4.16 -7.89 -0.14
CA GLY A 49 -4.11 -7.06 -1.32
C GLY A 49 -2.97 -7.45 -2.24
N LYS A 50 -3.17 -7.24 -3.54
CA LYS A 50 -2.12 -7.27 -4.56
C LYS A 50 -2.21 -6.00 -5.38
N ALA A 51 -1.08 -5.35 -5.60
CA ALA A 51 -0.97 -4.16 -6.41
C ALA A 51 0.09 -4.35 -7.50
N LEU A 52 -0.28 -4.16 -8.76
CA LEU A 52 0.65 -4.04 -9.87
C LEU A 52 1.13 -2.58 -9.93
N MET A 53 2.43 -2.41 -9.71
CA MET A 53 3.12 -1.13 -9.72
C MET A 53 3.82 -0.98 -11.07
N LYS A 54 3.47 0.03 -11.86
CA LYS A 54 4.12 0.35 -13.14
C LYS A 54 4.73 1.74 -13.10
N LEU A 55 6.02 1.81 -13.40
CA LEU A 55 6.79 3.04 -13.53
C LEU A 55 6.97 3.34 -15.02
N GLN A 56 6.50 4.51 -15.44
CA GLN A 56 6.61 4.97 -16.82
C GLN A 56 7.40 6.26 -16.83
N VAL A 57 8.54 6.28 -17.52
CA VAL A 57 9.30 7.50 -17.75
C VAL A 57 8.53 8.36 -18.74
N GLU A 58 8.13 9.56 -18.33
CA GLU A 58 7.48 10.53 -19.22
C GLU A 58 8.49 11.54 -19.76
N ASP A 59 9.44 11.97 -18.93
CA ASP A 59 10.53 12.90 -19.27
C ASP A 59 11.76 12.61 -18.39
N ASP A 60 12.89 13.29 -18.65
CA ASP A 60 14.18 13.10 -17.94
C ASP A 60 14.09 13.14 -16.40
N ASN A 61 13.13 13.88 -15.85
CA ASN A 61 12.90 14.02 -14.41
C ASN A 61 11.45 13.68 -13.98
N VAL A 62 10.67 13.05 -14.86
CA VAL A 62 9.26 12.74 -14.58
C VAL A 62 9.01 11.25 -14.75
N THR A 63 8.58 10.62 -13.66
CA THR A 63 8.09 9.23 -13.68
C THR A 63 6.62 9.22 -13.29
N ARG A 64 5.77 8.70 -14.18
CA ARG A 64 4.40 8.36 -13.85
C ARG A 64 4.36 7.00 -13.17
N LEU A 65 3.86 6.97 -11.94
CA LEU A 65 3.53 5.75 -11.22
C LEU A 65 2.05 5.39 -11.45
N VAL A 66 1.78 4.26 -12.10
CA VAL A 66 0.45 3.69 -12.25
C VAL A 66 0.31 2.51 -11.29
N ILE A 67 -0.72 2.55 -10.45
CA ILE A 67 -1.00 1.50 -9.48
C ILE A 67 -2.37 0.90 -9.77
N ASP A 68 -2.41 -0.41 -10.00
CA ASP A 68 -3.64 -1.19 -10.11
C ASP A 68 -3.70 -2.18 -8.96
N ALA A 69 -4.72 -2.09 -8.11
CA ALA A 69 -4.77 -2.84 -6.86
C ALA A 69 -6.11 -3.55 -6.66
N ASP A 70 -6.03 -4.84 -6.34
CA ASP A 70 -7.14 -5.66 -5.86
C ASP A 70 -6.95 -5.94 -4.37
N VAL A 71 -7.99 -5.70 -3.59
CA VAL A 71 -7.98 -5.83 -2.13
C VAL A 71 -9.22 -6.56 -1.65
N GLN A 72 -8.98 -7.63 -0.89
CA GLN A 72 -9.98 -8.35 -0.15
C GLN A 72 -9.93 -7.99 1.33
N VAL A 73 -11.09 -7.67 1.90
CA VAL A 73 -11.27 -7.39 3.33
C VAL A 73 -12.31 -8.34 3.89
N GLY A 74 -12.07 -8.89 5.08
CA GLY A 74 -12.98 -9.81 5.75
C GLY A 74 -13.05 -9.61 7.26
N GLY A 75 -14.06 -10.22 7.89
CA GLY A 75 -14.34 -10.08 9.33
C GLY A 75 -15.28 -8.91 9.63
N LEU A 76 -15.27 -8.45 10.89
CA LEU A 76 -16.09 -7.30 11.32
C LEU A 76 -15.72 -6.02 10.57
N ILE A 77 -14.49 -5.91 10.09
CA ILE A 77 -14.05 -4.80 9.24
C ILE A 77 -14.87 -4.73 7.95
N ALA A 78 -15.26 -5.87 7.37
CA ALA A 78 -16.02 -5.87 6.12
C ALA A 78 -17.45 -5.31 6.30
N SER A 79 -17.99 -5.30 7.52
CA SER A 79 -19.35 -4.82 7.78
C SER A 79 -19.47 -3.29 7.78
N VAL A 80 -18.36 -2.55 7.75
CA VAL A 80 -18.36 -1.07 7.69
C VAL A 80 -18.86 -0.52 6.35
N GLY A 81 -18.97 -1.39 5.33
CA GLY A 81 -19.49 -1.06 4.02
C GLY A 81 -18.45 -0.53 3.03
N GLN A 82 -18.68 -0.80 1.74
CA GLN A 82 -17.73 -0.54 0.66
C GLN A 82 -17.31 0.94 0.59
N ARG A 83 -18.25 1.89 0.77
CA ARG A 83 -17.96 3.33 0.66
C ARG A 83 -16.94 3.80 1.71
N PHE A 84 -17.04 3.29 2.94
CA PHE A 84 -16.11 3.63 4.02
C PHE A 84 -14.72 3.06 3.72
N VAL A 85 -14.65 1.78 3.33
CA VAL A 85 -13.39 1.12 2.92
C VAL A 85 -12.71 1.86 1.77
N SER A 86 -13.47 2.24 0.73
CA SER A 86 -12.93 3.01 -0.40
C SER A 86 -12.39 4.39 0.03
N GLY A 87 -13.03 5.05 1.00
CA GLY A 87 -12.56 6.33 1.54
C GLY A 87 -11.20 6.19 2.22
N ILE A 88 -11.04 5.17 3.06
CA ILE A 88 -9.78 4.88 3.76
C ILE A 88 -8.69 4.45 2.78
N ALA A 89 -9.00 3.57 1.82
CA ALA A 89 -8.04 3.15 0.81
C ALA A 89 -7.46 4.35 0.05
N LYS A 90 -8.31 5.29 -0.36
CA LYS A 90 -7.87 6.54 -1.00
C LYS A 90 -7.01 7.40 -0.08
N GLN A 91 -7.29 7.45 1.22
CA GLN A 91 -6.47 8.18 2.18
C GLN A 91 -5.08 7.55 2.32
N LEU A 92 -5.01 6.24 2.54
CA LEU A 92 -3.74 5.52 2.67
C LEU A 92 -2.89 5.62 1.40
N MET A 93 -3.50 5.57 0.21
CA MET A 93 -2.78 5.78 -1.04
C MET A 93 -2.21 7.19 -1.17
N ARG A 94 -2.93 8.23 -0.72
CA ARG A 94 -2.40 9.59 -0.69
C ARG A 94 -1.20 9.69 0.25
N GLU A 95 -1.31 9.13 1.45
CA GLU A 95 -0.20 9.11 2.42
C GLU A 95 1.01 8.36 1.86
N LEU A 96 0.81 7.22 1.20
CA LEU A 96 1.87 6.48 0.52
C LEU A 96 2.58 7.34 -0.54
N LEU A 97 1.83 7.98 -1.43
CA LEU A 97 2.40 8.80 -2.50
C LEU A 97 3.18 9.99 -1.93
N VAL A 98 2.66 10.67 -0.92
CA VAL A 98 3.38 11.76 -0.23
C VAL A 98 4.68 11.25 0.39
N ASN A 99 4.65 10.08 1.03
CA ASN A 99 5.84 9.50 1.65
C ASN A 99 6.89 9.09 0.60
N ILE A 100 6.45 8.53 -0.54
CA ILE A 100 7.33 8.20 -1.67
C ILE A 100 7.99 9.49 -2.18
N GLU A 101 7.21 10.52 -2.48
CA GLU A 101 7.74 11.82 -2.94
C GLU A 101 8.76 12.40 -1.94
N GLN A 102 8.49 12.31 -0.63
CA GLN A 102 9.43 12.75 0.39
C GLN A 102 10.71 11.91 0.44
N SER A 103 10.61 10.59 0.28
CA SER A 103 11.77 9.68 0.29
C SER A 103 12.66 9.80 -0.96
N LEU A 104 12.09 10.29 -2.07
CA LEU A 104 12.80 10.52 -3.33
C LEU A 104 13.48 11.90 -3.38
N LYS A 105 13.15 12.82 -2.47
CA LYS A 105 13.89 14.08 -2.37
C LYS A 105 15.34 13.73 -2.03
N PRO A 106 16.31 14.28 -2.76
CA PRO A 106 17.71 14.06 -2.44
C PRO A 106 17.94 14.49 -0.98
N GLU A 107 18.65 13.68 -0.21
CA GLU A 107 19.18 14.14 1.07
C GLU A 107 19.98 15.41 0.77
N THR A 108 19.52 16.56 1.28
CA THR A 108 20.37 17.74 1.34
C THR A 108 21.46 17.42 2.35
N THR A 109 22.52 16.77 1.90
CA THR A 109 23.78 16.69 2.64
C THR A 109 24.30 18.12 2.71
N ALA A 110 24.21 18.70 3.90
CA ALA A 110 24.90 19.94 4.26
C ALA A 110 26.40 19.68 4.43
#